data_AF-A0A084T4T7-F1
#
_entry.id   AF-A0A084T4T7-F1
#
_cell.length_a   1.000
_cell.length_b   1.000
_cell.length_c   1.000
_cell.angle_alpha   90.00
_cell.angle_beta   90.00
_cell.angle_gamma   90.00
#
_symmetry.space_group_name_H-M   'P 1'
#
loop_
_entity.id
_entity.type
_entity.pdbx_description
1 polymer ?
#
loop_
_entity_poly.entity_id
_entity_poly.type
_entity_poly.pdbx_seq_one_letter_code
_entity_poly.pdbx_strand_id
1 'polypeptide(L)'
;MFEQLVKVSEELGTEKPHRTYPFFLQKLVEEVGELSVELQIKDGITPTEKGGSDGVVGEACDVINCAIDVAWRALHEQNPDQSSEEIARLIMDICLIKREKWLSKVEGM
;
A
#
# COMPACT_ATOMS: atom_id res chain seq x y z
N MET A 1 3.27 -12.84 8.76
CA MET A 1 2.08 -12.04 8.39
C MET A 1 2.44 -10.94 7.40
N PHE A 2 3.20 -9.89 7.76
CA PHE A 2 3.58 -8.85 6.79
C PHE A 2 4.44 -9.37 5.63
N GLU A 3 5.39 -10.26 5.92
CA GLU A 3 6.17 -10.99 4.91
C GLU A 3 5.29 -11.68 3.86
N GLN A 4 4.14 -12.23 4.24
CA GLN A 4 3.24 -12.90 3.30
C GLN A 4 2.66 -11.90 2.28
N LEU A 5 2.46 -10.64 2.66
CA LEU A 5 2.03 -9.58 1.73
C LEU A 5 3.13 -9.27 0.72
N VAL A 6 4.37 -9.14 1.18
CA VAL A 6 5.53 -8.87 0.32
C VAL A 6 5.82 -10.04 -0.61
N LYS A 7 5.65 -11.27 -0.12
CA LYS A 7 5.82 -12.48 -0.92
C LYS A 7 4.84 -12.54 -2.11
N VAL A 8 3.61 -12.03 -1.93
CA VAL A 8 2.67 -11.91 -3.05
C VAL A 8 3.22 -10.97 -4.13
N SER A 9 3.84 -9.85 -3.75
CA SER A 9 4.49 -8.94 -4.71
C SER A 9 5.61 -9.64 -5.50
N GLU A 10 6.43 -10.46 -4.82
CA GLU A 10 7.49 -11.28 -5.43
C GLU A 10 6.93 -12.34 -6.39
N GLU A 11 5.91 -13.10 -5.98
CA GLU A 11 5.28 -14.14 -6.80
C GLU A 11 4.60 -13.57 -8.06
N LEU A 12 4.06 -12.35 -7.97
CA LEU A 12 3.53 -11.61 -9.11
C LEU A 12 4.64 -11.07 -10.02
N GLY A 13 5.84 -10.90 -9.47
CA GLY A 13 7.06 -10.51 -10.15
C GLY A 13 6.97 -9.15 -10.84
N THR A 14 7.95 -8.93 -11.73
CA THR A 14 8.06 -7.73 -12.57
C THR A 14 7.68 -7.96 -14.03
N GLU A 15 7.53 -9.22 -14.44
CA GLU A 15 7.42 -9.62 -15.85
C GLU A 15 5.98 -9.68 -16.37
N LYS A 16 4.98 -9.72 -15.47
CA LYS A 16 3.58 -9.54 -15.91
C LYS A 16 3.50 -8.20 -16.63
N PRO A 17 2.93 -8.12 -17.85
CA PRO A 17 3.18 -7.07 -18.84
C PRO A 17 2.85 -5.63 -18.43
N HIS A 18 2.41 -5.42 -17.19
CA HIS A 18 1.94 -4.15 -16.67
C HIS A 18 2.53 -3.77 -15.32
N ARG A 19 3.37 -4.56 -14.61
CA ARG A 19 3.87 -4.21 -13.25
C ARG A 19 5.05 -3.22 -13.26
N THR A 20 4.82 -2.06 -13.86
CA THR A 20 5.73 -0.91 -13.99
C THR A 20 5.38 0.19 -12.98
N TYR A 21 6.26 1.15 -12.72
CA TYR A 21 5.94 2.29 -11.85
C TYR A 21 4.68 3.06 -12.27
N PRO A 22 4.44 3.37 -13.56
CA PRO A 22 3.18 3.99 -13.99
C PRO A 22 1.94 3.17 -13.61
N PHE A 23 1.99 1.85 -13.74
CA PHE A 23 0.87 0.98 -13.34
C PHE A 23 0.67 0.96 -11.83
N PHE A 24 1.75 0.83 -11.05
CA PHE A 24 1.63 0.85 -9.59
C PHE A 24 1.07 2.19 -9.10
N LEU A 25 1.49 3.30 -9.69
CA LEU A 25 0.93 4.61 -9.40
C LEU A 25 -0.54 4.70 -9.80
N GLN A 26 -0.92 4.21 -10.98
CA GLN A 26 -2.31 4.19 -11.43
C GLN A 26 -3.19 3.42 -10.44
N LYS A 27 -2.79 2.19 -10.07
CA LYS A 27 -3.52 1.38 -9.10
C LYS A 27 -3.60 2.05 -7.73
N LEU A 28 -2.49 2.60 -7.23
CA LEU A 28 -2.50 3.34 -5.96
C LEU A 28 -3.49 4.52 -5.98
N VAL A 29 -3.58 5.26 -7.09
CA VAL A 29 -4.53 6.37 -7.25
C VAL A 29 -5.97 5.87 -7.30
N GLU A 30 -6.20 4.73 -7.94
CA GLU A 30 -7.51 4.04 -7.97
C GLU A 30 -7.98 3.69 -6.56
N GLU A 31 -7.16 2.98 -5.78
CA GLU A 31 -7.51 2.57 -4.40
C GLU A 31 -7.68 3.78 -3.46
N VAL A 32 -6.92 4.87 -3.66
CA VAL A 32 -7.14 6.12 -2.91
C VAL A 32 -8.49 6.76 -3.28
N GLY A 33 -8.91 6.63 -4.54
CA GLY A 33 -10.23 7.06 -4.99
C GLY A 33 -11.36 6.25 -4.34
N GLU A 34 -11.21 4.94 -4.27
CA GLU A 34 -12.16 4.02 -3.64
C GLU A 34 -12.26 4.30 -2.12
N LEU A 35 -11.11 4.44 -1.44
CA LEU A 35 -11.06 4.87 -0.04
C LEU A 35 -11.76 6.22 0.20
N SER A 36 -11.59 7.18 -0.72
CA SER A 36 -12.26 8.48 -0.63
C SER A 36 -13.79 8.37 -0.74
N VAL A 37 -14.29 7.46 -1.58
CA VAL A 37 -15.74 7.18 -1.69
C VAL A 37 -16.26 6.57 -0.39
N GLU A 38 -15.56 5.57 0.16
CA GLU A 38 -15.97 4.93 1.42
C GLU A 38 -15.97 5.89 2.61
N LEU A 39 -15.01 6.83 2.68
CA LEU A 39 -15.01 7.88 3.69
C LEU A 39 -16.22 8.82 3.55
N GLN A 40 -16.56 9.22 2.32
CA GLN A 40 -17.74 10.05 2.07
C GLN A 40 -19.06 9.34 2.39
N ILE A 41 -19.13 8.02 2.16
CA ILE A 41 -20.28 7.20 2.57
C ILE A 41 -20.38 7.16 4.10
N LYS A 42 -19.25 6.92 4.78
CA LYS A 42 -19.18 6.91 6.25
C LYS A 42 -19.61 8.25 6.86
N ASP A 43 -19.30 9.36 6.21
CA ASP A 43 -19.67 10.70 6.63
C ASP A 43 -21.09 11.13 6.20
N GLY A 44 -21.83 10.25 5.52
CA GLY A 44 -23.21 10.51 5.07
C GLY A 44 -23.33 11.51 3.91
N ILE A 45 -22.23 11.77 3.19
CA ILE A 45 -22.18 12.70 2.06
C ILE A 45 -22.62 12.01 0.76
N THR A 46 -22.21 10.75 0.59
CA THR A 46 -22.47 9.96 -0.62
C THR A 46 -23.37 8.75 -0.29
N PRO A 47 -24.31 8.37 -1.16
CA PRO A 47 -25.15 7.18 -0.95
C PRO A 47 -24.35 5.86 -0.94
N THR A 48 -24.78 4.90 -0.13
CA THR A 48 -24.08 3.62 0.08
C THR A 48 -23.95 2.77 -1.19
N GLU A 49 -24.86 2.91 -2.16
CA GLU A 49 -24.81 2.18 -3.43
C GLU A 49 -23.65 2.58 -4.35
N LYS A 50 -22.91 3.65 -4.00
CA LYS A 50 -21.69 4.07 -4.69
C LYS A 50 -20.44 3.39 -4.15
N GLY A 51 -20.53 2.74 -2.98
CA GLY A 51 -19.41 2.09 -2.31
C GLY A 51 -19.18 0.65 -2.77
N GLY A 52 -18.03 0.12 -2.36
CA GLY A 52 -17.66 -1.29 -2.48
C GLY A 52 -18.22 -2.14 -1.34
N SER A 53 -17.83 -3.42 -1.31
CA SER A 53 -18.19 -4.34 -0.22
C SER A 53 -17.30 -4.22 1.02
N ASP A 54 -16.11 -3.64 0.86
CA ASP A 54 -14.99 -3.83 1.79
C ASP A 54 -14.89 -2.68 2.81
N GLY A 55 -15.60 -1.57 2.55
CA GLY A 55 -15.69 -0.43 3.45
C GLY A 55 -14.35 0.26 3.67
N VAL A 56 -14.34 1.30 4.53
CA VAL A 56 -13.13 2.11 4.79
C VAL A 56 -11.89 1.28 5.16
N VAL A 57 -12.05 0.18 5.91
CA VAL A 57 -10.92 -0.65 6.33
C VAL A 57 -10.36 -1.47 5.16
N GLY A 58 -11.23 -2.03 4.31
CA GLY A 58 -10.83 -2.75 3.11
C GLY A 58 -10.03 -1.88 2.16
N GLU A 59 -10.61 -0.74 1.77
CA GLU A 59 -9.96 0.20 0.84
C GLU A 59 -8.63 0.75 1.39
N ALA A 60 -8.55 0.95 2.71
CA ALA A 60 -7.28 1.33 3.34
C ALA A 60 -6.22 0.22 3.23
N CYS A 61 -6.63 -1.06 3.28
CA CYS A 61 -5.74 -2.19 3.06
C CYS A 61 -5.33 -2.31 1.59
N ASP A 62 -6.20 -1.97 0.64
CA ASP A 62 -5.87 -1.97 -0.79
C ASP A 62 -4.85 -0.88 -1.13
N VAL A 63 -4.99 0.31 -0.54
CA VAL A 63 -3.95 1.36 -0.59
C VAL A 63 -2.61 0.86 -0.02
N ILE A 64 -2.63 0.16 1.13
CA ILE A 64 -1.42 -0.41 1.74
C ILE A 64 -0.78 -1.45 0.80
N ASN A 65 -1.57 -2.35 0.22
CA ASN A 65 -1.08 -3.38 -0.69
C ASN A 65 -0.43 -2.77 -1.95
N CYS A 66 -1.06 -1.75 -2.55
CA CYS A 66 -0.47 -1.02 -3.66
C CYS A 66 0.82 -0.30 -3.27
N ALA A 67 0.90 0.27 -2.06
CA ALA A 67 2.12 0.90 -1.56
C ALA A 67 3.26 -0.12 -1.31
N ILE A 68 2.93 -1.33 -0.84
CA ILE A 68 3.88 -2.44 -0.69
C ILE A 68 4.46 -2.82 -2.05
N ASP A 69 3.63 -2.93 -3.09
CA ASP A 69 4.07 -3.23 -4.46
C ASP A 69 5.10 -2.20 -4.97
N VAL A 70 4.86 -0.91 -4.74
CA VAL A 70 5.80 0.17 -5.10
C VAL A 70 7.11 0.02 -4.33
N ALA A 71 7.05 -0.20 -3.01
CA ALA A 71 8.25 -0.32 -2.17
C ALA A 71 9.05 -1.57 -2.51
N TRP A 72 8.38 -2.71 -2.71
CA TRP A 72 8.99 -3.96 -3.14
C TRP A 72 9.73 -3.78 -4.47
N ARG A 73 9.08 -3.15 -5.47
CA ARG A 73 9.71 -2.89 -6.77
C ARG A 73 10.99 -2.07 -6.63
N ALA A 74 10.94 -0.99 -5.85
CA ALA A 74 12.07 -0.10 -5.66
C ALA A 74 13.26 -0.76 -4.93
N LEU A 75 12.99 -1.66 -3.99
CA LEU A 75 14.01 -2.43 -3.29
C LEU A 75 14.57 -3.56 -4.16
N HIS A 76 13.70 -4.29 -4.87
CA HIS A 76 14.11 -5.35 -5.79
C HIS A 76 14.98 -4.82 -6.94
N GLU A 77 14.73 -3.62 -7.46
CA GLU A 77 15.60 -2.97 -8.44
C GLU A 77 17.01 -2.64 -7.91
N GLN A 78 17.13 -2.38 -6.61
CA GLN A 78 18.42 -2.09 -5.98
C GLN A 78 19.21 -3.36 -5.69
N ASN A 79 18.52 -4.45 -5.34
CA ASN A 79 19.13 -5.75 -5.08
C ASN A 79 18.16 -6.90 -5.44
N PRO A 80 18.24 -7.44 -6.67
CA PRO A 80 17.32 -8.49 -7.14
C PRO A 80 17.40 -9.81 -6.37
N ASP A 81 18.53 -10.07 -5.69
CA ASP A 81 18.75 -11.31 -4.93
C ASP A 81 18.22 -11.22 -3.49
N GLN A 82 17.67 -10.08 -3.06
CA GLN A 82 17.04 -9.96 -1.75
C GLN A 82 15.80 -10.83 -1.65
N SER A 83 15.73 -11.61 -0.57
CA SER A 83 14.55 -12.40 -0.25
C SER A 83 13.37 -11.50 0.14
N SER A 84 12.14 -11.98 -0.08
CA SER A 84 10.92 -11.33 0.43
C SER A 84 10.96 -11.06 1.93
N GLU A 85 11.62 -11.92 2.72
CA GLU A 85 11.77 -11.71 4.16
C GLU A 85 12.63 -10.47 4.47
N GLU A 86 13.74 -10.30 3.76
CA GLU A 86 14.62 -9.12 3.91
C GLU A 86 13.93 -7.84 3.44
N ILE A 87 13.23 -7.88 2.30
CA ILE A 87 12.46 -6.75 1.80
C ILE A 87 11.35 -6.37 2.80
N ALA A 88 10.64 -7.36 3.35
CA ALA A 88 9.61 -7.12 4.36
C ALA A 88 10.16 -6.47 5.63
N ARG A 89 11.32 -6.94 6.11
CA ARG A 89 12.01 -6.32 7.25
C ARG A 89 12.37 -4.87 6.96
N LEU A 90 12.98 -4.59 5.80
CA LEU A 90 13.35 -3.23 5.40
C LEU A 90 12.15 -2.28 5.31
N ILE A 91 11.05 -2.72 4.70
CA ILE A 91 9.83 -1.91 4.61
C ILE A 91 9.29 -1.61 6.02
N MET A 92 9.23 -2.61 6.90
CA MET A 92 8.73 -2.41 8.27
C MET A 92 9.62 -1.46 9.07
N ASP A 93 10.95 -1.62 9.01
CA ASP A 93 11.89 -0.73 9.69
C ASP A 93 11.71 0.72 9.23
N ILE A 94 11.56 0.94 7.92
CA ILE A 94 11.31 2.27 7.35
C ILE A 94 9.96 2.82 7.83
N CYS A 95 8.90 2.01 7.81
CA CYS A 95 7.58 2.40 8.29
C CYS A 95 7.60 2.80 9.76
N LEU A 96 8.26 2.02 10.63
CA LEU A 96 8.39 2.31 12.06
C LEU A 96 9.14 3.63 12.29
N ILE A 97 10.30 3.82 11.65
CA ILE A 97 11.07 5.07 11.72
C ILE A 97 10.21 6.27 11.29
N LYS A 98 9.46 6.13 10.20
CA LYS A 98 8.58 7.21 9.71
C LYS A 98 7.40 7.45 10.64
N ARG A 99 6.85 6.41 11.27
CA ARG A 99 5.75 6.52 12.22
C ARG A 99 6.18 7.22 13.50
N GLU A 100 7.34 6.90 14.05
CA GLU A 100 7.91 7.59 15.21
C GLU A 100 8.13 9.08 14.93
N LYS A 101 8.67 9.41 13.74
CA LYS A 101 8.82 10.80 13.29
C LYS A 101 7.49 11.52 13.08
N TRP A 102 6.43 10.79 12.77
CA TRP A 102 5.10 11.38 12.64
C TRP A 102 4.48 11.66 14.01
N LEU A 103 4.58 10.71 14.95
CA LEU A 103 4.09 10.87 16.32
C LEU A 103 4.72 12.09 17.00
N SER A 104 6.04 12.26 16.88
CA SER A 104 6.72 13.43 17.46
C SER A 104 6.29 14.77 16.86
N LYS A 105 5.77 14.79 15.63
CA LYS A 105 5.19 15.99 15.01
C LYS A 105 3.79 16.28 15.52
N VAL A 106 2.97 15.24 15.67
CA VAL A 106 1.58 15.38 16.13
C VAL A 106 1.51 15.69 17.62
N GLU A 107 2.37 15.08 18.44
CA GLU A 107 2.45 15.38 19.89
C GLU A 107 3.08 16.74 20.19
N GLY A 108 3.86 17.28 19.23
CA GLY A 108 4.42 18.63 19.30
C GLY A 108 3.50 19.74 18.78
N MET A 109 2.29 19.38 18.31
CA MET A 109 1.22 20.31 17.90
C MET A 109 0.17 20.44 18.99
#